data_AF-A0A4Z2GZ29-F1
#
_entry.id   AF-A0A4Z2GZ29-F1
#
_cell.length_a   1.000
_cell.length_b   1.000
_cell.length_c   1.000
_cell.angle_alpha   90.00
_cell.angle_beta   90.00
_cell.angle_gamma   90.00
#
_symmetry.space_group_name_H-M   'P 1'
#
loop_
_entity.id
_entity.type
_entity.pdbx_description
1 polymer ?
#
loop_
_entity_poly.entity_id
_entity_poly.type
_entity_poly.pdbx_seq_one_letter_code
_entity_poly.pdbx_strand_id
1 'polypeptide(L)'
;MAPSKKKHASSQPCIIPGGYTELTLQFRSDSAAQHKLYLKEHKVRAEKSSHRPLDRTLFVLNVPPYCSEGVVKELFSQFGCVQSVELRDQPGSSQESGPALSRLFKPVKKQGFKVGYVVFQTASSLSAAKSHPREEPLVVCTEERQVKTGSQKWIEQYTKSFSPPDKLQEIVDSFMAGYDKRKEEEADKQREDAKQLQDDEEGWVKVTRGPKGAKGRPHSEAANKRTLQKEIRKRKRKELMNFYTWQHRNTQKEHIADLRKKFEEDKQKIALLRAQRKFRPY
;
A
#
# COMPACT_ATOMS: atom_id res chain seq x y z
N MET A 1 62.64 2.10 39.92
CA MET A 1 61.86 1.67 38.74
C MET A 1 60.51 1.18 39.22
N ALA A 2 59.45 1.99 39.09
CA ALA A 2 58.09 1.56 39.43
C ALA A 2 57.49 0.80 38.23
N PRO A 3 56.89 -0.39 38.42
CA PRO A 3 56.32 -1.15 37.31
C PRO A 3 55.03 -0.49 36.81
N SER A 4 54.94 -0.27 35.49
CA SER A 4 53.76 0.30 34.84
C SER A 4 52.55 -0.62 35.01
N LYS A 5 51.50 -0.14 35.69
CA LYS A 5 50.18 -0.77 35.70
C LYS A 5 49.50 -0.58 34.33
N LYS A 6 49.92 -1.34 33.32
CA LYS A 6 49.07 -1.58 32.15
C LYS A 6 47.94 -2.48 32.62
N LYS A 7 46.78 -1.89 32.92
CA LYS A 7 45.53 -2.65 33.09
C LYS A 7 45.28 -3.34 31.76
N HIS A 8 45.39 -4.66 31.73
CA HIS A 8 44.86 -5.45 30.62
C HIS A 8 43.34 -5.21 30.60
N ALA A 9 42.88 -4.39 29.67
CA ALA A 9 41.46 -4.27 29.36
C ALA A 9 40.98 -5.68 29.00
N SER A 10 40.07 -6.25 29.79
CA SER A 10 39.47 -7.53 29.41
C SER A 10 38.61 -7.26 28.19
N SER A 11 39.05 -7.72 27.03
CA SER A 11 38.31 -7.74 25.76
C SER A 11 37.13 -8.73 25.81
N GLN A 12 36.36 -8.71 26.89
CA GLN A 12 35.24 -9.61 27.08
C GLN A 12 33.93 -8.91 26.67
N PRO A 13 33.16 -9.50 25.75
CA PRO A 13 31.86 -8.97 25.40
C PRO A 13 30.93 -9.16 26.58
N CYS A 14 30.34 -8.07 27.04
CA CYS A 14 29.46 -8.15 28.18
C CYS A 14 28.03 -8.46 27.71
N ILE A 15 27.61 -9.67 28.05
CA ILE A 15 26.34 -10.26 27.68
C ILE A 15 25.30 -9.91 28.75
N ILE A 16 24.20 -9.29 28.34
CA ILE A 16 23.04 -8.97 29.18
C ILE A 16 22.09 -10.18 29.20
N PRO A 17 21.33 -10.39 30.29
CA PRO A 17 20.24 -11.37 30.34
C PRO A 17 19.36 -11.36 29.08
N GLY A 18 19.13 -12.54 28.50
CA GLY A 18 18.43 -12.72 27.22
C GLY A 18 19.33 -12.89 25.99
N GLY A 19 20.66 -12.94 26.17
CA GLY A 19 21.62 -13.24 25.11
C GLY A 19 21.95 -12.05 24.22
N TYR A 20 21.83 -10.83 24.76
CA TYR A 20 22.16 -9.59 24.06
C TYR A 20 23.59 -9.15 24.39
N THR A 21 24.37 -8.79 23.38
CA THR A 21 25.65 -8.08 23.56
C THR A 21 25.39 -6.59 23.56
N GLU A 22 25.95 -5.86 24.52
CA GLU A 22 25.85 -4.40 24.56
C GLU A 22 27.03 -3.76 23.83
N LEU A 23 26.73 -2.82 22.94
CA LEU A 23 27.68 -2.04 22.18
C LEU A 23 27.48 -0.55 22.50
N THR A 24 28.56 0.17 22.72
CA THR A 24 28.52 1.61 23.02
C THR A 24 28.64 2.41 21.73
N LEU A 25 27.89 3.51 21.65
CA LEU A 25 27.78 4.40 20.50
C LEU A 25 27.96 5.84 20.99
N GLN A 26 28.83 6.60 20.34
CA GLN A 26 29.03 8.02 20.60
C GLN A 26 28.70 8.82 19.34
N PHE A 27 28.08 9.99 19.52
CA PHE A 27 27.76 10.84 18.38
C PHE A 27 29.04 11.43 17.74
N ARG A 28 29.96 11.94 18.57
CA ARG A 28 31.29 12.42 18.19
C ARG A 28 32.30 11.85 19.19
N SER A 29 33.56 11.75 18.79
CA SER A 29 34.68 11.39 19.66
C SER A 29 34.78 12.30 20.90
N ASP A 30 34.41 13.58 20.76
CA ASP A 30 34.44 14.56 21.85
C ASP A 30 33.22 14.48 22.79
N SER A 31 32.24 13.62 22.49
CA SER A 31 30.97 13.59 23.22
C SER A 31 31.07 12.74 24.48
N ALA A 32 30.75 13.34 25.63
CA ALA A 32 30.61 12.61 26.90
C ALA A 32 29.40 11.67 26.93
N ALA A 33 28.40 11.89 26.07
CA ALA A 33 27.18 11.09 26.04
C ALA A 33 27.40 9.80 25.25
N GLN A 34 27.16 8.66 25.90
CA GLN A 34 27.19 7.35 25.29
C GLN A 34 25.78 6.77 25.17
N HIS A 35 25.46 6.25 23.99
CA HIS A 35 24.24 5.53 23.70
C HIS A 35 24.54 4.03 23.63
N LYS A 36 23.59 3.20 24.04
CA LYS A 36 23.77 1.75 24.13
C LYS A 36 22.92 1.04 23.09
N LEU A 37 23.57 0.26 22.23
CA LEU A 37 22.94 -0.62 21.27
C LEU A 37 22.97 -2.05 21.81
N TYR A 38 21.90 -2.82 21.55
CA TYR A 38 21.84 -4.22 21.97
C TYR A 38 21.79 -5.12 20.76
N LEU A 39 22.78 -6.00 20.65
CA LEU A 39 23.00 -6.91 19.53
C LEU A 39 22.58 -8.32 19.89
N LYS A 40 21.91 -9.02 18.99
CA LYS A 40 21.59 -10.43 19.12
C LYS A 40 21.65 -11.10 17.76
N GLU A 41 21.99 -12.38 17.73
CA GLU A 41 21.82 -13.17 16.50
C GLU A 41 20.33 -13.27 16.17
N HIS A 42 19.98 -13.01 14.92
CA HIS A 42 18.61 -13.16 14.50
C HIS A 42 18.27 -14.65 14.36
N LYS A 43 17.53 -15.18 15.35
CA LYS A 43 17.08 -16.58 15.41
C LYS A 43 15.56 -16.61 15.47
N VAL A 44 14.90 -16.43 14.32
CA VAL A 44 13.43 -16.58 14.20
C VAL A 44 13.12 -17.88 13.48
N ARG A 45 12.37 -18.78 14.16
CA ARG A 45 11.99 -20.10 13.63
C ARG A 45 10.98 -20.04 12.47
N ALA A 46 10.30 -18.90 12.28
CA ALA A 46 9.08 -18.83 11.50
C ALA A 46 9.25 -18.50 10.01
N GLU A 47 10.35 -17.87 9.58
CA GLU A 47 10.43 -17.36 8.19
C GLU A 47 11.85 -17.47 7.63
N LYS A 48 12.07 -18.46 6.75
CA LYS A 48 13.24 -18.49 5.85
C LYS A 48 13.02 -17.48 4.73
N SER A 49 13.03 -16.20 5.06
CA SER A 49 12.88 -15.18 4.04
C SER A 49 14.23 -14.94 3.36
N SER A 50 14.26 -14.92 2.03
CA SER A 50 15.50 -14.68 1.26
C SER A 50 16.20 -13.36 1.63
N HIS A 51 15.45 -12.42 2.25
CA HIS A 51 15.95 -11.11 2.63
C HIS A 51 16.59 -11.09 4.03
N ARG A 52 16.34 -12.07 4.90
CA ARG A 52 16.93 -12.19 6.26
C ARG A 52 17.51 -13.59 6.51
N PRO A 53 18.71 -13.89 6.00
CA PRO A 53 19.35 -15.19 6.25
C PRO A 53 19.78 -15.31 7.72
N LEU A 54 19.29 -16.33 8.43
CA LEU A 54 19.53 -16.55 9.87
C LEU A 54 21.01 -16.60 10.24
N ASP A 55 21.84 -17.17 9.37
CA ASP A 55 23.26 -17.41 9.65
C ASP A 55 24.14 -16.17 9.51
N ARG A 56 23.59 -15.07 8.96
CA ARG A 56 24.34 -13.84 8.65
C ARG A 56 23.63 -12.56 9.08
N THR A 57 22.52 -12.68 9.83
CA THR A 57 21.71 -11.54 10.27
C THR A 57 21.96 -11.20 11.73
N LEU A 58 22.32 -9.93 11.96
CA LEU A 58 22.43 -9.33 13.27
C LEU A 58 21.18 -8.51 13.56
N PHE A 59 20.55 -8.81 14.68
CA PHE A 59 19.43 -8.07 15.23
C PHE A 59 19.96 -6.99 16.18
N VAL A 60 19.66 -5.73 15.88
CA VAL A 60 20.13 -4.55 16.63
C VAL A 60 18.92 -3.82 17.21
N LEU A 61 18.88 -3.67 18.53
CA LEU A 61 17.88 -2.86 19.21
C LEU A 61 18.43 -1.48 19.55
N ASN A 62 17.49 -0.55 19.75
CA ASN A 62 17.75 0.80 20.23
C ASN A 62 18.55 1.67 19.24
N VAL A 63 18.35 1.49 17.93
CA VAL A 63 19.03 2.32 16.91
C VAL A 63 18.48 3.75 16.96
N PRO A 64 19.32 4.78 17.16
CA PRO A 64 18.86 6.16 17.25
C PRO A 64 18.24 6.71 15.95
N PRO A 65 17.31 7.68 16.04
CA PRO A 65 16.64 8.27 14.87
C PRO A 65 17.55 9.10 13.96
N TYR A 66 18.76 9.44 14.40
CA TYR A 66 19.77 10.11 13.59
C TYR A 66 20.63 9.14 12.76
N CYS A 67 20.57 7.84 13.06
CA CYS A 67 21.29 6.83 12.27
C CYS A 67 20.41 6.37 11.09
N SER A 68 20.75 6.79 9.88
CA SER A 68 20.15 6.28 8.64
C SER A 68 20.67 4.87 8.29
N GLU A 69 20.07 4.20 7.31
CA GLU A 69 20.52 2.88 6.85
C GLU A 69 21.97 2.90 6.36
N GLY A 70 22.36 3.95 5.61
CA GLY A 70 23.75 4.15 5.19
C GLY A 70 24.68 4.36 6.40
N VAL A 71 24.18 5.08 7.41
CA VAL A 71 24.95 5.31 8.63
C VAL A 71 25.21 3.99 9.38
N VAL A 72 24.17 3.17 9.54
CA VAL A 72 24.31 1.87 10.18
C VAL A 72 25.21 0.96 9.33
N LYS A 73 25.08 0.97 8.00
CA LYS A 73 25.90 0.14 7.11
C LYS A 73 27.40 0.37 7.32
N GLU A 74 27.85 1.62 7.28
CA GLU A 74 29.27 1.93 7.45
C GLU A 74 29.75 1.66 8.89
N LEU A 75 28.91 1.91 9.91
CA LEU A 75 29.27 1.61 11.31
C LEU A 75 29.56 0.12 11.51
N PHE A 76 28.77 -0.74 10.86
CA PHE A 76 28.97 -2.18 10.93
C PHE A 76 29.99 -2.71 9.92
N SER A 77 30.40 -1.92 8.91
CA SER A 77 31.43 -2.31 7.93
C SER A 77 32.77 -2.64 8.57
N GLN A 78 33.10 -2.06 9.73
CA GLN A 78 34.34 -2.37 10.47
C GLN A 78 34.39 -3.82 10.98
N PHE A 79 33.24 -4.48 11.14
CA PHE A 79 33.14 -5.90 11.54
C PHE A 79 33.09 -6.84 10.33
N GLY A 80 32.89 -6.29 9.13
CA GLY A 80 32.90 -7.01 7.86
C GLY A 80 31.91 -6.44 6.85
N CYS A 81 31.94 -6.97 5.63
CA CYS A 81 31.15 -6.45 4.52
C CYS A 81 29.64 -6.63 4.76
N VAL A 82 28.92 -5.52 4.86
CA VAL A 82 27.46 -5.48 5.04
C VAL A 82 26.76 -5.56 3.68
N GLN A 83 25.89 -6.55 3.51
CA GLN A 83 25.09 -6.74 2.31
C GLN A 83 23.89 -5.79 2.28
N SER A 84 23.09 -5.78 3.35
CA SER A 84 21.90 -4.93 3.46
C SER A 84 21.63 -4.55 4.92
N VAL A 85 20.98 -3.40 5.10
CA VAL A 85 20.52 -2.91 6.40
C VAL A 85 19.06 -2.54 6.28
N GLU A 86 18.26 -3.02 7.21
CA GLU A 86 16.83 -2.74 7.27
C GLU A 86 16.47 -2.16 8.64
N LEU A 87 15.91 -0.95 8.67
CA LEU A 87 15.45 -0.30 9.91
C LEU A 87 13.93 -0.32 10.01
N ARG A 88 13.41 -0.80 11.14
CA ARG A 88 11.97 -0.97 11.42
C ARG A 88 11.59 -0.31 12.75
N ASP A 89 10.33 0.09 12.88
CA ASP A 89 9.83 0.69 14.12
C ASP A 89 9.53 -0.38 15.20
N GLN A 90 9.14 -1.59 14.78
CA GLN A 90 8.85 -2.71 15.67
C GLN A 90 9.56 -3.99 15.21
N PRO A 91 9.94 -4.89 16.13
CA PRO A 91 10.45 -6.21 15.80
C PRO A 91 9.32 -7.07 15.20
N GLY A 92 9.59 -7.79 14.10
CA GLY A 92 8.57 -8.58 13.40
C GLY A 92 9.01 -9.03 12.01
N SER A 93 8.20 -9.91 11.41
CA SER A 93 8.32 -10.32 10.01
C SER A 93 8.24 -9.12 9.08
N SER A 94 8.79 -9.24 7.87
CA SER A 94 8.77 -8.16 6.89
C SER A 94 7.33 -7.73 6.63
N GLN A 95 6.92 -6.61 7.21
CA GLN A 95 5.63 -6.02 6.86
C GLN A 95 5.71 -5.67 5.38
N GLU A 96 4.86 -6.31 4.59
CA GLU A 96 4.61 -5.97 3.20
C GLU A 96 4.38 -4.47 3.18
N SER A 97 5.29 -3.76 2.49
CA SER A 97 5.05 -2.37 2.16
C SER A 97 3.67 -2.35 1.50
N GLY A 98 2.74 -1.60 2.08
CA GLY A 98 1.44 -1.35 1.46
C GLY A 98 1.61 -0.89 0.01
N PRO A 99 0.50 -0.72 -0.73
CA PRO A 99 0.55 -0.37 -2.16
C PRO A 99 1.58 0.73 -2.38
N ALA A 100 2.47 0.56 -3.36
CA ALA A 100 3.63 1.42 -3.57
C ALA A 100 3.18 2.87 -3.79
N LEU A 101 3.01 3.60 -2.68
CA LEU A 101 2.62 5.01 -2.71
C LEU A 101 3.74 5.76 -3.41
N SER A 102 3.35 6.71 -4.26
CA SER A 102 4.32 7.56 -4.96
C SER A 102 5.26 8.21 -3.93
N ARG A 103 6.46 8.57 -4.37
CA ARG A 103 7.50 9.15 -3.48
C ARG A 103 7.02 10.39 -2.73
N LEU A 104 6.02 11.08 -3.29
CA LEU A 104 5.45 12.33 -2.80
C LEU A 104 4.39 12.11 -1.70
N PHE A 105 3.55 11.08 -1.81
CA PHE A 105 2.46 10.83 -0.87
C PHE A 105 2.82 9.75 0.17
N LYS A 106 4.00 9.89 0.79
CA LYS A 106 4.39 9.00 1.88
C LYS A 106 3.93 9.60 3.21
N PRO A 107 3.22 8.83 4.06
CA PRO A 107 2.91 9.29 5.41
C PRO A 107 4.22 9.62 6.14
N VAL A 108 4.19 10.67 6.96
CA VAL A 108 5.33 11.09 7.76
C VAL A 108 5.75 9.91 8.63
N LYS A 109 6.98 9.40 8.41
CA LYS A 109 7.52 8.31 9.22
C LYS A 109 7.68 8.81 10.66
N LYS A 110 7.25 8.00 11.63
CA LYS A 110 7.48 8.28 13.05
C LYS A 110 8.98 8.42 13.30
N GLN A 111 9.37 9.51 13.94
CA GLN A 111 10.75 9.69 14.38
C GLN A 111 10.88 9.07 15.76
N GLY A 112 11.63 7.98 15.87
CA GLY A 112 11.82 7.25 17.11
C GLY A 112 12.99 6.28 17.01
N PHE A 113 13.27 5.61 18.11
CA PHE A 113 14.25 4.53 18.14
C PHE A 113 13.73 3.34 17.34
N LYS A 114 14.63 2.74 16.57
CA LYS A 114 14.32 1.68 15.63
C LYS A 114 15.03 0.38 15.99
N VAL A 115 14.48 -0.69 15.44
CA VAL A 115 15.06 -2.02 15.40
C VAL A 115 15.74 -2.19 14.03
N GLY A 116 17.01 -2.57 14.04
CA GLY A 116 17.80 -2.81 12.84
C GLY A 116 18.03 -4.30 12.59
N TYR A 117 17.94 -4.70 11.33
CA TYR A 117 18.44 -5.99 10.84
C TYR A 117 19.62 -5.70 9.92
N VAL A 118 20.80 -6.14 10.31
CA VAL A 118 22.03 -5.98 9.53
C VAL A 118 22.42 -7.34 8.96
N VAL A 119 22.41 -7.47 7.64
CA VAL A 119 22.81 -8.69 6.93
C VAL A 119 24.26 -8.54 6.52
N PHE A 120 25.13 -9.41 7.02
CA PHE A 120 26.52 -9.50 6.59
C PHE A 120 26.70 -10.46 5.41
N GLN A 121 27.77 -10.27 4.65
CA GLN A 121 28.15 -11.24 3.62
C GLN A 121 28.72 -12.53 4.24
N THR A 122 29.40 -12.43 5.39
CA THR A 122 30.11 -13.55 6.03
C THR A 122 29.58 -13.78 7.45
N ALA A 123 29.46 -15.05 7.86
CA ALA A 123 28.99 -15.40 9.21
C ALA A 123 29.99 -15.00 10.32
N SER A 124 31.29 -15.00 10.02
CA SER A 124 32.35 -14.57 10.95
C SER A 124 32.16 -13.14 11.46
N SER A 125 31.56 -12.27 10.64
CA SER A 125 31.26 -10.88 11.00
C SER A 125 30.25 -10.75 12.14
N LEU A 126 29.35 -11.73 12.31
CA LEU A 126 28.44 -11.77 13.46
C LEU A 126 29.19 -11.99 14.77
N SER A 127 30.18 -12.89 14.74
CA SER A 127 31.00 -13.18 15.91
C SER A 127 31.89 -11.98 16.25
N ALA A 128 32.48 -11.34 15.24
CA ALA A 128 33.29 -10.13 15.40
C ALA A 128 32.48 -8.96 16.00
N ALA A 129 31.27 -8.72 15.48
CA ALA A 129 30.38 -7.68 16.02
C ALA A 129 29.95 -7.96 17.46
N LYS A 130 29.81 -9.24 17.84
CA LYS A 130 29.46 -9.65 19.20
C LYS A 130 30.63 -9.65 20.16
N SER A 131 31.86 -9.84 19.68
CA SER A 131 33.07 -9.83 20.50
C SER A 131 33.64 -8.43 20.72
N HIS A 132 33.05 -7.40 20.10
CA HIS A 132 33.54 -6.04 20.21
C HIS A 132 33.53 -5.54 21.68
N PRO A 133 34.63 -4.96 22.17
CA PRO A 133 34.71 -4.47 23.55
C PRO A 133 33.80 -3.26 23.77
N ARG A 134 33.24 -3.16 24.98
CA ARG A 134 32.42 -2.01 25.40
C ARG A 134 33.19 -0.70 25.49
N GLU A 135 34.50 -0.79 25.71
CA GLU A 135 35.37 0.35 25.96
C GLU A 135 35.69 1.16 24.70
N GLU A 136 35.44 0.59 23.51
CA GLU A 136 35.62 1.25 22.22
C GLU A 136 34.26 1.63 21.61
N PRO A 137 33.77 2.85 21.87
CA PRO A 137 32.48 3.29 21.37
C PRO A 137 32.52 3.52 19.86
N LEU A 138 31.43 3.17 19.19
CA LEU A 138 31.26 3.43 17.78
C LEU A 138 30.95 4.91 17.56
N VAL A 139 31.77 5.59 16.76
CA VAL A 139 31.61 7.01 16.48
C VAL A 139 30.71 7.21 15.26
N VAL A 140 29.59 7.90 15.46
CA VAL A 140 28.56 8.11 14.43
C VAL A 140 28.94 9.22 13.46
N CYS A 141 29.49 10.33 13.95
CA CYS A 141 29.88 11.49 13.16
C CYS A 141 31.40 11.61 13.17
N THR A 142 32.01 11.31 12.02
CA THR A 142 33.46 11.52 11.76
C THR A 142 33.62 12.67 10.77
N GLU A 143 34.85 13.14 10.55
CA GLU A 143 35.11 14.24 9.60
C GLU A 143 34.70 13.86 8.16
N GLU A 144 34.95 12.61 7.79
CA GLU A 144 34.53 12.03 6.51
C GLU A 144 33.00 11.85 6.43
N ARG A 145 32.31 11.87 7.57
CA ARG A 145 30.91 11.49 7.67
C ARG A 145 30.14 12.36 8.64
N GLN A 146 29.67 13.48 8.11
CA GLN A 146 28.89 14.44 8.86
C GLN A 146 27.42 14.05 8.91
N VAL A 147 26.97 13.56 10.07
CA VAL A 147 25.55 13.28 10.32
C VAL A 147 24.87 14.56 10.81
N LYS A 148 24.05 15.16 9.96
CA LYS A 148 23.29 16.38 10.31
C LYS A 148 22.18 16.04 11.30
N THR A 149 22.17 16.73 12.43
CA THR A 149 21.18 16.58 13.50
C THR A 149 20.59 17.95 13.91
N GLY A 150 19.56 17.94 14.75
CA GLY A 150 18.94 19.16 15.27
C GLY A 150 18.34 20.07 14.18
N SER A 151 18.58 21.37 14.31
CA SER A 151 18.04 22.41 13.42
C SER A 151 18.50 22.24 11.97
N GLN A 152 19.77 21.90 11.74
CA GLN A 152 20.31 21.70 10.38
C GLN A 152 19.55 20.60 9.64
N LYS A 153 19.26 19.49 10.32
CA LYS A 153 18.45 18.40 9.77
C LYS A 153 17.05 18.89 9.39
N TRP A 154 16.41 19.67 10.26
CA TRP A 154 15.05 20.15 10.03
C TRP A 154 14.97 21.19 8.92
N ILE A 155 15.96 22.09 8.83
CA ILE A 155 16.08 23.04 7.72
C ILE A 155 16.18 22.29 6.40
N GLU A 156 17.07 21.29 6.30
CA GLU A 156 17.18 20.49 5.08
C GLU A 156 15.91 19.72 4.74
N GLN A 157 15.27 19.13 5.75
CA GLN A 157 14.02 18.41 5.56
C GLN A 157 12.91 19.35 5.07
N TYR A 158 12.86 20.57 5.61
CA TYR A 158 11.95 21.61 5.17
C TYR A 158 12.24 22.06 3.73
N THR A 159 13.51 22.34 3.40
CA THR A 159 13.90 22.69 2.02
C THR A 159 13.56 21.58 1.03
N LYS A 160 13.77 20.31 1.41
CA LYS A 160 13.42 19.13 0.58
C LYS A 160 11.91 18.88 0.48
N SER A 161 11.13 19.35 1.43
CA SER A 161 9.66 19.25 1.36
C SER A 161 9.10 20.09 0.21
N PHE A 162 9.81 21.15 -0.16
CA PHE A 162 9.49 21.96 -1.33
C PHE A 162 10.07 21.30 -2.57
N SER A 163 9.21 20.72 -3.41
CA SER A 163 9.60 20.24 -4.74
C SER A 163 9.41 21.37 -5.75
N PRO A 164 10.35 21.58 -6.70
CA PRO A 164 10.15 22.55 -7.76
C PRO A 164 8.91 22.15 -8.59
N PRO A 165 8.07 23.12 -8.99
CA PRO A 165 6.80 22.86 -9.65
C PRO A 165 6.98 22.05 -10.94
N ASP A 166 8.04 22.32 -11.70
CA ASP A 166 8.32 21.65 -12.98
C ASP A 166 8.49 20.14 -12.82
N LYS A 167 9.30 19.71 -11.84
CA LYS A 167 9.50 18.27 -11.55
C LYS A 167 8.24 17.61 -11.03
N LEU A 168 7.42 18.35 -10.27
CA LEU A 168 6.16 17.83 -9.78
C LEU A 168 5.19 17.59 -10.94
N GLN A 169 5.11 18.53 -11.87
CA GLN A 169 4.28 18.42 -13.07
C GLN A 169 4.69 17.23 -13.93
N GLU A 170 5.99 17.03 -14.21
CA GLU A 170 6.48 15.84 -14.94
C GLU A 170 6.07 14.52 -14.28
N ILE A 171 6.10 14.45 -12.93
CA ILE A 171 5.68 13.25 -12.18
C ILE A 171 4.17 13.04 -12.30
N VAL A 172 3.36 14.10 -12.26
CA VAL A 172 1.91 14.01 -12.41
C VAL A 172 1.54 13.62 -13.84
N ASP A 173 2.14 14.25 -14.84
CA ASP A 173 1.86 14.00 -16.26
C ASP A 173 2.21 12.55 -16.63
N SER A 174 3.37 12.05 -16.19
CA SER A 174 3.75 10.64 -16.39
C SER A 174 2.82 9.66 -15.68
N PHE A 175 2.33 10.00 -14.48
CA PHE A 175 1.35 9.19 -13.77
C PHE A 175 -0.01 9.17 -14.48
N MET A 176 -0.50 10.34 -14.93
CA MET A 176 -1.77 10.47 -15.65
C MET A 176 -1.72 9.76 -17.00
N ALA A 177 -0.64 9.91 -17.78
CA ALA A 177 -0.47 9.18 -19.02
C ALA A 177 -0.51 7.65 -18.82
N GLY A 178 0.15 7.14 -17.77
CA GLY A 178 0.09 5.72 -17.40
C GLY A 178 -1.26 5.26 -16.86
N TYR A 179 -2.05 6.16 -16.27
CA TYR A 179 -3.42 5.88 -15.84
C TYR A 179 -4.38 5.85 -17.03
N ASP A 180 -4.31 6.84 -17.91
CA ASP A 180 -5.16 6.97 -19.10
C ASP A 180 -4.94 5.78 -20.04
N LYS A 181 -3.68 5.38 -20.27
CA LYS A 181 -3.36 4.16 -21.04
C LYS A 181 -4.00 2.91 -20.44
N ARG A 182 -3.91 2.73 -19.11
CA ARG A 182 -4.56 1.58 -18.44
C ARG A 182 -6.08 1.64 -18.57
N LYS A 183 -6.67 2.83 -18.50
CA LYS A 183 -8.10 3.03 -18.68
C LYS A 183 -8.57 2.76 -20.09
N GLU A 184 -7.80 3.15 -21.09
CA GLU A 184 -8.09 2.85 -22.50
C GLU A 184 -8.01 1.35 -22.76
N GLU A 185 -6.95 0.68 -22.29
CA GLU A 185 -6.83 -0.78 -22.39
C GLU A 185 -7.98 -1.53 -21.68
N GLU A 186 -8.43 -1.05 -20.51
CA GLU A 186 -9.61 -1.58 -19.82
C GLU A 186 -10.89 -1.36 -20.62
N ALA A 187 -11.07 -0.19 -21.24
CA ALA A 187 -12.23 0.15 -22.06
C ALA A 187 -12.25 -0.67 -23.36
N ASP A 188 -11.11 -0.87 -24.00
CA ASP A 188 -11.00 -1.67 -25.22
C ASP A 188 -11.22 -3.16 -24.93
N LYS A 189 -10.69 -3.70 -23.83
CA LYS A 189 -11.05 -5.05 -23.37
C LYS A 189 -12.55 -5.19 -23.12
N GLN A 190 -13.18 -4.19 -22.51
CA GLN A 190 -14.64 -4.20 -22.30
C GLN A 190 -15.42 -4.12 -23.62
N ARG A 191 -14.92 -3.39 -24.61
CA ARG A 191 -15.52 -3.33 -25.96
C ARG A 191 -15.35 -4.64 -26.71
N GLU A 192 -14.17 -5.26 -26.66
CA GLU A 192 -13.90 -6.58 -27.26
C GLU A 192 -14.76 -7.65 -26.62
N ASP A 193 -14.83 -7.70 -25.28
CA ASP A 193 -15.74 -8.60 -24.56
C ASP A 193 -17.20 -8.34 -24.96
N ALA A 194 -17.62 -7.07 -25.10
CA ALA A 194 -18.98 -6.75 -25.53
C ALA A 194 -19.28 -7.20 -26.97
N LYS A 195 -18.30 -7.11 -27.88
CA LYS A 195 -18.40 -7.60 -29.26
C LYS A 195 -18.45 -9.12 -29.32
N GLN A 196 -17.52 -9.81 -28.64
CA GLN A 196 -17.51 -11.28 -28.57
C GLN A 196 -18.84 -11.82 -28.01
N LEU A 197 -19.41 -11.16 -27.00
CA LEU A 197 -20.71 -11.54 -26.44
C LEU A 197 -21.91 -11.26 -27.37
N GLN A 198 -21.83 -10.30 -28.30
CA GLN A 198 -22.86 -10.08 -29.31
C GLN A 198 -22.78 -11.13 -30.43
N ASP A 199 -21.56 -11.47 -30.85
CA ASP A 199 -21.34 -12.51 -31.86
C ASP A 199 -21.75 -13.91 -31.34
N ASP A 200 -21.66 -14.14 -30.03
CA ASP A 200 -22.19 -15.34 -29.36
C ASP A 200 -23.74 -15.38 -29.30
N GLU A 201 -24.45 -14.26 -29.55
CA GLU A 201 -25.93 -14.24 -29.66
C GLU A 201 -26.41 -14.59 -31.09
N GLU A 202 -25.58 -14.44 -32.13
CA GLU A 202 -25.90 -14.77 -33.54
C GLU A 202 -25.10 -15.98 -34.11
N GLY A 203 -24.07 -16.45 -33.40
CA GLY A 203 -23.29 -17.63 -33.72
C GLY A 203 -23.69 -18.84 -32.89
N TRP A 204 -23.75 -20.02 -33.52
CA TRP A 204 -24.05 -21.29 -32.85
C TRP A 204 -23.19 -21.50 -31.59
N VAL A 205 -23.85 -21.63 -30.44
CA VAL A 205 -23.19 -21.95 -29.16
C VAL A 205 -22.48 -23.30 -29.28
N LYS A 206 -21.14 -23.27 -29.29
CA LYS A 206 -20.33 -24.49 -29.20
C LYS A 206 -20.47 -25.05 -27.79
N VAL A 207 -21.37 -26.03 -27.61
CA VAL A 207 -21.56 -26.74 -26.34
C VAL A 207 -20.28 -27.50 -26.01
N THR A 208 -19.37 -26.85 -25.27
CA THR A 208 -18.22 -27.52 -24.69
C THR A 208 -18.61 -28.00 -23.29
N ARG A 209 -18.68 -29.33 -23.12
CA ARG A 209 -18.75 -29.96 -21.79
C ARG A 209 -17.42 -29.74 -21.08
N GLY A 210 -17.23 -28.55 -20.51
CA GLY A 210 -16.12 -28.25 -19.61
C GLY A 210 -16.22 -29.07 -18.31
N PRO A 211 -15.09 -29.42 -17.68
CA PRO A 211 -15.07 -30.26 -16.49
C PRO A 211 -15.80 -29.57 -15.33
N LYS A 212 -16.53 -30.36 -14.54
CA LYS A 212 -17.23 -29.93 -13.33
C LYS A 212 -16.25 -29.24 -12.38
N GLY A 213 -16.32 -27.92 -12.34
CA GLY A 213 -15.63 -27.08 -11.36
C GLY A 213 -16.15 -25.67 -11.54
N ALA A 214 -16.79 -25.13 -10.52
CA ALA A 214 -17.31 -23.78 -10.53
C ALA A 214 -16.17 -22.80 -10.86
N LYS A 215 -16.12 -22.32 -12.11
CA LYS A 215 -15.32 -21.15 -12.46
C LYS A 215 -15.83 -20.04 -11.54
N GLY A 216 -14.99 -19.60 -10.61
CA GLY A 216 -15.30 -18.53 -9.68
C GLY A 216 -15.91 -17.37 -10.45
N ARG A 217 -17.09 -16.92 -9.99
CA ARG A 217 -17.81 -15.79 -10.59
C ARG A 217 -16.80 -14.66 -10.79
N PRO A 218 -16.60 -14.14 -12.01
CA PRO A 218 -15.73 -12.99 -12.20
C PRO A 218 -16.31 -11.85 -11.36
N HIS A 219 -15.54 -11.40 -10.37
CA HIS A 219 -15.94 -10.35 -9.43
C HIS A 219 -15.81 -8.98 -10.09
N SER A 220 -16.45 -8.81 -11.24
CA SER A 220 -16.56 -7.54 -11.95
C SER A 220 -17.98 -7.00 -11.75
N GLU A 221 -18.09 -5.70 -11.50
CA GLU A 221 -19.38 -5.02 -11.33
C GLU A 221 -20.30 -5.21 -12.56
N ALA A 222 -19.70 -5.27 -13.76
CA ALA A 222 -20.44 -5.52 -15.00
C ALA A 222 -21.05 -6.93 -15.03
N ALA A 223 -20.33 -7.95 -14.54
CA ALA A 223 -20.83 -9.30 -14.43
C ALA A 223 -21.98 -9.41 -13.40
N ASN A 224 -21.88 -8.70 -12.28
CA ASN A 224 -22.91 -8.65 -11.24
C ASN A 224 -24.21 -7.99 -11.74
N LYS A 225 -24.11 -6.82 -12.39
CA LYS A 225 -25.27 -6.15 -13.01
C LYS A 225 -25.95 -7.03 -14.06
N ARG A 226 -25.17 -7.73 -14.89
CA ARG A 226 -25.69 -8.67 -15.91
C ARG A 226 -26.40 -9.87 -15.29
N THR A 227 -25.88 -10.47 -14.22
CA THR A 227 -26.59 -11.55 -13.51
C THR A 227 -27.90 -11.08 -12.90
N LEU A 228 -27.93 -9.88 -12.31
CA LEU A 228 -29.15 -9.28 -11.78
C LEU A 228 -30.18 -9.06 -12.88
N GLN A 229 -29.78 -8.56 -14.05
CA GLN A 229 -30.66 -8.42 -15.20
C GLN A 229 -31.19 -9.77 -15.72
N LYS A 230 -30.36 -10.81 -15.77
CA LYS A 230 -30.80 -12.17 -16.15
C LYS A 230 -31.81 -12.73 -15.13
N GLU A 231 -31.60 -12.51 -13.84
CA GLU A 231 -32.55 -12.90 -12.80
C GLU A 231 -33.87 -12.14 -12.89
N ILE A 232 -33.82 -10.82 -13.12
CA ILE A 232 -35.02 -9.99 -13.35
C ILE A 232 -35.80 -10.48 -14.58
N ARG A 233 -35.12 -10.76 -15.70
CA ARG A 233 -35.76 -11.32 -16.91
C ARG A 233 -36.41 -12.68 -16.64
N LYS A 234 -35.73 -13.55 -15.88
CA LYS A 234 -36.30 -14.85 -15.46
C LYS A 234 -37.51 -14.70 -14.55
N ARG A 235 -37.50 -13.76 -13.61
CA ARG A 235 -38.64 -13.45 -12.74
C ARG A 235 -39.84 -12.96 -13.57
N LYS A 236 -39.62 -11.97 -14.44
CA LYS A 236 -40.63 -11.45 -15.37
C LYS A 236 -41.21 -12.53 -16.30
N ARG A 237 -40.40 -13.48 -16.77
CA ARG A 237 -40.89 -14.60 -17.60
C ARG A 237 -41.72 -15.62 -16.81
N LYS A 238 -41.44 -15.79 -15.51
CA LYS A 238 -42.21 -16.67 -14.62
C LYS A 238 -43.50 -16.01 -14.12
N GLU A 239 -43.56 -14.69 -14.10
CA GLU A 239 -44.77 -13.93 -13.85
C GLU A 239 -45.69 -14.04 -15.08
N LEU A 240 -46.68 -14.92 -15.00
CA LEU A 240 -47.74 -14.98 -16.00
C LEU A 240 -48.66 -13.77 -15.81
N MET A 241 -48.55 -12.81 -16.72
CA MET A 241 -49.41 -11.62 -16.71
C MET A 241 -50.85 -12.01 -17.03
N ASN A 242 -51.80 -11.47 -16.25
CA ASN A 242 -53.24 -11.71 -16.39
C ASN A 242 -53.66 -13.18 -16.23
N PHE A 243 -53.03 -13.93 -15.32
CA PHE A 243 -53.46 -15.28 -15.00
C PHE A 243 -54.75 -15.31 -14.17
N TYR A 244 -54.93 -14.34 -13.26
CA TYR A 244 -56.10 -14.28 -12.39
C TYR A 244 -57.14 -13.27 -12.88
N THR A 245 -58.42 -13.60 -12.70
CA THR A 245 -59.57 -12.76 -13.09
C THR A 245 -59.56 -11.36 -12.47
N TRP A 246 -59.01 -11.22 -11.25
CA TRP A 246 -58.85 -9.91 -10.61
C TRP A 246 -57.79 -9.04 -11.32
N GLN A 247 -56.75 -9.63 -11.92
CA GLN A 247 -55.73 -8.90 -12.68
C GLN A 247 -56.32 -8.30 -13.96
N HIS A 248 -57.18 -9.05 -14.66
CA HIS A 248 -57.95 -8.52 -15.79
C HIS A 248 -58.87 -7.36 -15.40
N ARG A 249 -59.57 -7.48 -14.26
CA ARG A 249 -60.40 -6.39 -13.75
C ARG A 249 -59.57 -5.17 -13.36
N ASN A 250 -58.38 -5.36 -12.80
CA ASN A 250 -57.52 -4.25 -12.39
C ASN A 250 -56.91 -3.54 -13.60
N THR A 251 -56.42 -4.27 -14.61
CA THR A 251 -55.89 -3.67 -15.85
C THR A 251 -56.97 -2.92 -16.62
N GLN A 252 -58.21 -3.43 -16.66
CA GLN A 252 -59.34 -2.69 -17.23
C GLN A 252 -59.66 -1.43 -16.42
N LYS A 253 -59.64 -1.49 -15.08
CA LYS A 253 -59.85 -0.31 -14.23
C LYS A 253 -58.78 0.74 -14.44
N GLU A 254 -57.50 0.35 -14.49
CA GLU A 254 -56.38 1.25 -14.78
C GLU A 254 -56.52 1.87 -16.17
N HIS A 255 -56.86 1.08 -17.18
CA HIS A 255 -57.09 1.58 -18.54
C HIS A 255 -58.25 2.59 -18.60
N ILE A 256 -59.35 2.34 -17.89
CA ILE A 256 -60.48 3.27 -17.79
C ILE A 256 -60.05 4.56 -17.07
N ALA A 257 -59.24 4.46 -16.01
CA ALA A 257 -58.71 5.61 -15.30
C ALA A 257 -57.81 6.48 -16.20
N ASP A 258 -56.94 5.84 -16.99
CA ASP A 258 -56.08 6.53 -17.95
C ASP A 258 -56.88 7.24 -19.04
N LEU A 259 -57.95 6.61 -19.55
CA LEU A 259 -58.85 7.25 -20.52
C LEU A 259 -59.58 8.46 -19.93
N ARG A 260 -60.05 8.36 -18.68
CA ARG A 260 -60.65 9.51 -17.98
C ARG A 260 -59.66 10.65 -17.80
N LYS A 261 -58.43 10.34 -17.41
CA LYS A 261 -57.36 11.33 -17.26
C LYS A 261 -57.06 12.03 -18.59
N LYS A 262 -56.88 11.27 -19.67
CA LYS A 262 -56.66 11.83 -21.02
C LYS A 262 -57.84 12.70 -21.48
N PHE A 263 -59.07 12.29 -21.17
CA PHE A 263 -60.26 13.07 -21.51
C PHE A 263 -60.33 14.40 -20.75
N GLU A 264 -59.97 14.41 -19.46
CA GLU A 264 -59.87 15.65 -18.69
C GLU A 264 -58.79 16.59 -19.23
N GLU A 265 -57.62 16.05 -19.56
CA GLU A 265 -56.53 16.80 -20.20
C GLU A 265 -56.98 17.42 -21.53
N ASP A 266 -57.68 16.67 -22.38
CA ASP A 266 -58.18 17.18 -23.66
C ASP A 266 -59.32 18.19 -23.49
N LYS A 267 -60.19 18.00 -22.48
CA LYS A 267 -61.22 18.99 -22.11
C LYS A 267 -60.57 20.31 -21.66
N GLN A 268 -59.49 20.24 -20.89
CA GLN A 268 -58.71 21.41 -20.49
C GLN A 268 -58.06 22.10 -21.70
N LYS A 269 -57.46 21.34 -22.62
CA LYS A 269 -56.89 21.90 -23.87
C LYS A 269 -57.95 22.60 -24.73
N ILE A 270 -59.13 22.00 -24.91
CA ILE A 270 -60.22 22.62 -25.68
C ILE A 270 -60.74 23.89 -24.99
N ALA A 271 -60.84 23.90 -23.66
CA ALA A 271 -61.22 25.10 -22.91
C ALA A 271 -60.21 26.23 -23.10
N LEU A 272 -58.91 25.94 -23.05
CA LEU A 272 -57.84 26.90 -23.33
C LEU A 272 -57.93 27.44 -24.77
N LEU A 273 -58.13 26.58 -25.77
CA LEU A 273 -58.28 27.00 -27.18
C LEU A 273 -59.52 27.86 -27.40
N ARG A 274 -60.65 27.54 -26.75
CA ARG A 274 -61.88 28.34 -26.81
C ARG A 274 -61.72 29.69 -26.11
N ALA A 275 -61.00 29.75 -24.98
CA ALA A 275 -60.70 30.99 -24.29
C ALA A 275 -59.78 31.90 -25.14
N GLN A 276 -58.82 31.32 -25.85
CA GLN A 276 -57.96 32.03 -26.80
C GLN A 276 -58.71 32.51 -28.05
N ARG A 277 -59.78 31.81 -28.48
CA ARG A 277 -60.64 32.17 -29.63
C ARG A 277 -61.79 33.14 -29.30
N LYS A 278 -61.74 33.90 -28.21
CA LYS A 278 -62.74 34.96 -27.94
C LYS A 278 -62.57 36.15 -28.89
N PHE A 279 -63.32 36.13 -29.98
CA PHE A 279 -63.64 37.29 -30.81
C PHE A 279 -64.48 38.29 -29.99
N ARG A 280 -64.01 39.55 -29.90
CA ARG A 280 -64.74 40.68 -29.31
C ARG A 280 -65.19 41.59 -30.46
N PRO A 281 -66.46 41.60 -30.86
CA PRO A 281 -66.97 42.61 -31.74
C PRO A 281 -67.43 43.79 -30.88
N TYR A 282 -66.56 44.77 -30.69
CA TYR A 282 -66.77 46.22 -30.65
C TYR A 282 -65.38 46.88 -30.53
#